data_AF-A0A655JTI1-F1
#
_entry.id   AF-A0A655JTI1-F1
#
_cell.length_a   1.000
_cell.length_b   1.000
_cell.length_c   1.000
_cell.angle_alpha   90.00
_cell.angle_beta   90.00
_cell.angle_gamma   90.00
#
_symmetry.space_group_name_H-M   'P 1'
#
loop_
_entity.id
_entity.type
_entity.pdbx_description
1 polymer ?
#
loop_
_entity_poly.entity_id
_entity_poly.type
_entity_poly.pdbx_seq_one_letter_code
_entity_poly.pdbx_strand_id
1 'polypeptide(L)'
;MARLLRDAQVNTIWEGPDNILCLDVRRGIEQTRAHETLLARLRDAVSVSDDDDTTRLVSRRIEDLDAAITAWTKLDRQLAEARLFPLAQFMGDVYAGALLTEQAAWERATRGTDRKALVARLYARRYLADQGPLRGIDADCDEALQRFDELVAGAFTAEQT
;
A
#
# COMPACT_ATOMS: atom_id res chain seq x y z
N MET A 1 -24.54 8.55 -4.16
CA MET A 1 -23.37 8.41 -3.26
C MET A 1 -23.74 8.14 -1.80
N ALA A 2 -24.78 8.75 -1.21
CA ALA A 2 -25.14 8.53 0.21
C ALA A 2 -25.45 7.06 0.61
N ARG A 3 -25.94 6.23 -0.31
CA ARG A 3 -26.11 4.79 -0.06
C ARG A 3 -24.76 4.07 0.08
N LEU A 4 -23.83 4.29 -0.85
CA LEU A 4 -22.49 3.69 -0.81
C LEU A 4 -21.75 4.01 0.48
N LEU A 5 -21.86 5.24 0.99
CA LEU A 5 -21.21 5.64 2.24
C LEU A 5 -21.80 4.91 3.47
N ARG A 6 -23.13 4.77 3.52
CA ARG A 6 -23.80 4.06 4.62
C ARG A 6 -23.49 2.56 4.58
N ASP A 7 -23.50 1.98 3.39
CA ASP A 7 -23.19 0.56 3.21
C ASP A 7 -21.72 0.28 3.56
N ALA A 8 -20.79 1.17 3.20
CA ALA A 8 -19.37 1.00 3.53
C ALA A 8 -19.07 1.08 5.03
N GLN A 9 -19.87 1.81 5.81
CA GLN A 9 -19.65 1.97 7.26
C GLN A 9 -19.73 0.62 8.00
N VAL A 10 -20.59 -0.30 7.54
CA VAL A 10 -20.76 -1.61 8.17
C VAL A 10 -19.47 -2.44 8.15
N ASN A 11 -18.62 -2.25 7.13
CA ASN A 11 -17.38 -3.02 6.93
C ASN A 11 -16.32 -2.75 8.01
N THR A 12 -16.40 -1.60 8.69
CA THR A 12 -15.45 -1.24 9.77
C THR A 12 -15.89 -1.75 11.14
N ILE A 13 -17.06 -2.40 11.22
CA ILE A 13 -17.71 -2.80 12.47
C ILE A 13 -17.95 -4.31 12.48
N TRP A 14 -18.52 -4.83 11.40
CA TRP A 14 -18.88 -6.24 11.26
C TRP A 14 -17.70 -7.00 10.64
N GLU A 15 -17.40 -8.21 11.12
CA GLU A 15 -16.14 -8.96 10.91
C GLU A 15 -14.94 -8.54 11.79
N GLY A 16 -15.17 -7.63 12.73
CA GLY A 16 -14.22 -7.25 13.76
C GLY A 16 -13.82 -5.78 13.59
N PRO A 17 -14.01 -4.93 14.62
CA PRO A 17 -13.56 -3.55 14.52
C PRO A 17 -12.05 -3.50 14.32
N ASP A 18 -11.55 -2.48 13.63
CA ASP A 18 -10.16 -2.38 13.16
C ASP A 18 -9.11 -2.77 14.23
N ASN A 19 -9.31 -2.34 15.47
CA ASN A 19 -8.41 -2.64 16.59
C ASN A 19 -8.39 -4.14 16.96
N ILE A 20 -9.50 -4.86 16.81
CA ILE A 20 -9.56 -6.30 17.04
C ILE A 20 -8.86 -7.06 15.91
N LEU A 21 -9.01 -6.64 14.66
CA LEU A 21 -8.25 -7.18 13.54
C LEU A 21 -6.75 -6.93 13.70
N CYS A 22 -6.36 -5.78 14.25
CA CYS A 22 -4.98 -5.49 14.59
C CYS A 22 -4.40 -6.45 15.65
N LEU A 23 -5.21 -6.89 16.62
CA LEU A 23 -4.79 -7.95 17.56
C LEU A 23 -4.59 -9.30 16.85
N ASP A 24 -5.27 -9.54 15.74
CA ASP A 24 -5.03 -10.71 14.91
C ASP A 24 -3.72 -10.63 14.13
N VAL A 25 -3.38 -9.44 13.61
CA VAL A 25 -2.06 -9.17 13.02
C VAL A 25 -0.96 -9.48 14.03
N ARG A 26 -1.11 -9.01 15.28
CA ARG A 26 -0.19 -9.36 16.38
C ARG A 26 -0.08 -10.87 16.55
N ARG A 27 -1.22 -11.57 16.60
CA ARG A 27 -1.26 -13.03 16.74
C ARG A 27 -0.48 -13.73 15.62
N GLY A 28 -0.66 -13.29 14.37
CA GLY A 28 0.08 -13.83 13.22
C GLY A 28 1.59 -13.57 13.29
N ILE A 29 2.01 -12.41 13.80
CA ILE A 29 3.43 -12.10 13.99
C ILE A 29 4.03 -12.99 15.09
N GLU A 30 3.39 -13.07 16.26
CA GLU A 30 3.93 -13.77 17.43
C GLU A 30 3.88 -15.30 17.31
N GLN A 31 2.79 -15.86 16.79
CA GLN A 31 2.55 -17.31 16.83
C GLN A 31 3.12 -18.04 15.61
N THR A 32 3.03 -17.43 14.43
CA THR A 32 3.37 -18.10 13.16
C THR A 32 4.46 -17.39 12.37
N ARG A 33 4.97 -16.24 12.86
CA ARG A 33 5.93 -15.39 12.15
C ARG A 33 5.46 -15.03 10.73
N ALA A 34 4.15 -14.83 10.55
CA ALA A 34 3.54 -14.58 9.24
C ALA A 34 4.12 -13.38 8.49
N HIS A 35 4.72 -12.43 9.21
CA HIS A 35 5.42 -11.28 8.64
C HIS A 35 6.63 -11.67 7.77
N GLU A 36 7.33 -12.76 8.08
CA GLU A 36 8.48 -13.23 7.28
C GLU A 36 8.02 -13.60 5.85
N THR A 37 6.92 -14.37 5.75
CA THR A 37 6.31 -14.73 4.47
C THR A 37 5.77 -13.53 3.71
N LEU A 38 5.15 -12.58 4.42
CA LEU A 38 4.70 -11.33 3.82
C LEU A 38 5.89 -10.58 3.22
N LEU A 39 6.95 -10.31 4.00
CA LEU A 39 8.14 -9.58 3.54
C LEU A 39 8.81 -10.28 2.36
N ALA A 40 8.90 -11.61 2.36
CA ALA A 40 9.41 -12.37 1.22
C ALA A 40 8.57 -12.11 -0.05
N ARG A 41 7.24 -12.19 0.04
CA ARG A 41 6.34 -11.91 -1.10
C ARG A 41 6.48 -10.48 -1.63
N LEU A 42 6.70 -9.50 -0.74
CA LEU A 42 6.91 -8.10 -1.13
C LEU A 42 8.23 -7.92 -1.87
N ARG A 43 9.30 -8.54 -1.37
CA ARG A 43 10.62 -8.55 -2.03
C ARG A 43 10.54 -9.22 -3.39
N ASP A 44 9.81 -10.33 -3.52
CA ASP A 44 9.57 -11.00 -4.80
C ASP A 44 8.83 -10.08 -5.78
N ALA A 45 7.77 -9.38 -5.35
CA ALA A 45 7.02 -8.44 -6.17
C ALA A 45 7.91 -7.33 -6.75
N VAL A 46 8.76 -6.75 -5.90
CA VAL A 46 9.71 -5.70 -6.30
C VAL A 46 10.81 -6.26 -7.21
N SER A 47 11.25 -7.51 -7.01
CA SER A 47 12.32 -8.11 -7.83
C SER A 47 11.96 -8.29 -9.31
N VAL A 48 10.67 -8.40 -9.62
CA VAL A 48 10.14 -8.51 -10.99
C VAL A 48 9.59 -7.18 -11.53
N SER A 49 9.69 -6.12 -10.73
CA SER A 49 9.26 -4.76 -11.10
C SER A 49 10.33 -4.03 -11.91
N ASP A 50 9.96 -2.94 -12.58
CA ASP A 50 10.91 -2.07 -13.28
C ASP A 50 11.85 -1.35 -12.29
N ASP A 51 13.11 -1.10 -12.68
CA ASP A 51 14.08 -0.35 -11.84
C ASP A 51 13.91 1.18 -11.97
N ASP A 52 12.74 1.68 -11.57
CA ASP A 52 12.43 3.10 -11.51
C ASP A 52 12.44 3.65 -10.08
N ASP A 53 12.29 4.98 -9.93
CA ASP A 53 12.30 5.64 -8.62
C ASP A 53 11.17 5.18 -7.70
N THR A 54 10.05 4.74 -8.27
CA THR A 54 8.89 4.27 -7.51
C THR A 54 9.15 2.89 -6.94
N THR A 55 9.66 1.96 -7.75
CA THR A 55 10.11 0.65 -7.27
C THR A 55 11.22 0.80 -6.22
N ARG A 56 12.19 1.70 -6.43
CA ARG A 56 13.23 1.99 -5.43
C ARG A 56 12.68 2.59 -4.13
N LEU A 57 11.65 3.44 -4.21
CA LEU A 57 10.95 3.92 -3.02
C LEU A 57 10.25 2.76 -2.30
N VAL A 58 9.45 1.96 -3.00
CA VAL A 58 8.74 0.82 -2.41
C VAL A 58 9.70 -0.18 -1.79
N SER A 59 10.81 -0.50 -2.47
CA SER A 59 11.87 -1.36 -1.94
C SER A 59 12.42 -0.85 -0.60
N ARG A 60 12.74 0.44 -0.50
CA ARG A 60 13.16 1.05 0.77
C ARG A 60 12.09 0.93 1.85
N ARG A 61 10.81 1.10 1.50
CA ARG A 61 9.71 1.00 2.47
C ARG A 61 9.43 -0.43 2.94
N ILE A 62 9.78 -1.45 2.14
CA ILE A 62 9.80 -2.85 2.61
C ILE A 62 10.83 -3.03 3.71
N GLU A 63 12.04 -2.47 3.54
CA GLU A 63 13.08 -2.55 4.57
C GLU A 63 12.73 -1.69 5.81
N ASP A 64 12.12 -0.52 5.64
CA ASP A 64 11.56 0.27 6.75
C ASP A 64 10.48 -0.51 7.52
N LEU A 65 9.64 -1.27 6.81
CA LEU A 65 8.60 -2.10 7.43
C LEU A 65 9.20 -3.26 8.22
N ASP A 66 10.22 -3.94 7.68
CA ASP A 66 10.95 -4.99 8.40
C ASP A 66 11.58 -4.42 9.69
N ALA A 67 12.22 -3.25 9.59
CA ALA A 67 12.76 -2.54 10.74
C ALA A 67 11.66 -2.14 11.75
N ALA A 68 10.49 -1.69 11.27
CA ALA A 68 9.37 -1.31 12.12
C ALA A 68 8.78 -2.51 12.88
N ILE A 69 8.63 -3.67 12.23
CA ILE A 69 8.18 -4.91 12.86
C ILE A 69 9.22 -5.36 13.90
N THR A 70 10.51 -5.33 13.54
CA THR A 70 11.62 -5.64 14.45
C THR A 70 11.66 -4.71 15.67
N ALA A 71 11.38 -3.42 15.50
CA ALA A 71 11.28 -2.49 16.62
C ALA A 71 10.03 -2.76 17.48
N TRP A 72 8.89 -3.01 16.84
CA TRP A 72 7.62 -3.28 17.50
C TRP A 72 7.67 -4.53 18.38
N THR A 73 8.33 -5.61 17.94
CA THR A 73 8.50 -6.84 18.74
C THR A 73 9.30 -6.66 20.02
N LYS A 74 10.05 -5.56 20.17
CA LYS A 74 10.85 -5.23 21.36
C LYS A 74 10.10 -4.36 22.36
N LEU A 75 8.92 -3.86 22.01
CA LEU A 75 8.10 -3.02 22.89
C LEU A 75 7.49 -3.88 24.01
N ASP A 76 7.19 -3.24 25.15
CA ASP A 76 6.31 -3.87 26.13
C ASP A 76 4.90 -4.05 25.55
N ARG A 77 4.14 -4.98 26.13
CA ARG A 77 2.85 -5.40 25.57
C ARG A 77 1.85 -4.25 25.39
N GLN A 78 1.71 -3.37 26.38
CA GLN A 78 0.71 -2.30 26.31
C GLN A 78 1.07 -1.30 25.21
N LEU A 79 2.35 -0.94 25.13
CA LEU A 79 2.84 -0.04 24.09
C LEU A 79 2.76 -0.70 22.70
N ALA A 80 3.09 -1.99 22.59
CA ALA A 80 2.97 -2.75 21.35
C ALA A 80 1.53 -2.75 20.83
N GLU A 81 0.55 -3.06 21.68
CA GLU A 81 -0.88 -3.05 21.32
C GLU A 81 -1.34 -1.65 20.88
N ALA A 82 -0.91 -0.59 21.56
CA ALA A 82 -1.22 0.79 21.19
C ALA A 82 -0.61 1.24 19.84
N ARG A 83 0.40 0.52 19.32
CA ARG A 83 1.06 0.80 18.04
C ARG A 83 0.62 -0.13 16.90
N LEU A 84 -0.28 -1.08 17.16
CA LEU A 84 -0.67 -2.05 16.13
C LEU A 84 -1.42 -1.42 14.96
N PHE A 85 -2.33 -0.48 15.21
CA PHE A 85 -3.09 0.17 14.13
C PHE A 85 -2.19 0.86 13.09
N PRO A 86 -1.28 1.78 13.47
CA PRO A 86 -0.37 2.39 12.50
C PRO A 86 0.60 1.38 11.87
N LEU A 87 1.02 0.33 12.59
CA LEU A 87 1.84 -0.73 12.01
C LEU A 87 1.07 -1.51 10.92
N ALA A 88 -0.18 -1.89 11.19
CA ALA A 88 -1.03 -2.60 10.24
C ALA A 88 -1.35 -1.74 9.01
N GLN A 89 -1.58 -0.44 9.18
CA GLN A 89 -1.71 0.50 8.07
C GLN A 89 -0.43 0.53 7.22
N PHE A 90 0.74 0.62 7.87
CA PHE A 90 2.01 0.62 7.15
C PHE A 90 2.25 -0.70 6.39
N MET A 91 1.91 -1.84 6.98
CA MET A 91 1.92 -3.14 6.28
C MET A 91 1.04 -3.11 5.03
N GLY A 92 -0.18 -2.58 5.14
CA GLY A 92 -1.12 -2.45 4.02
C GLY A 92 -0.60 -1.52 2.92
N ASP A 93 -0.04 -0.38 3.29
CA ASP A 93 0.49 0.60 2.34
C ASP A 93 1.67 0.06 1.55
N VAL A 94 2.62 -0.61 2.22
CA VAL A 94 3.77 -1.23 1.55
C VAL A 94 3.32 -2.40 0.67
N TYR A 95 2.35 -3.20 1.15
CA TYR A 95 1.79 -4.30 0.38
C TYR A 95 1.15 -3.85 -0.93
N ALA A 96 0.27 -2.85 -0.86
CA ALA A 96 -0.35 -2.29 -2.05
C ALA A 96 0.70 -1.66 -2.99
N GLY A 97 1.69 -0.94 -2.46
CA GLY A 97 2.78 -0.37 -3.25
C GLY A 97 3.55 -1.42 -4.05
N ALA A 98 3.97 -2.52 -3.40
CA ALA A 98 4.71 -3.60 -4.05
C ALA A 98 3.91 -4.32 -5.13
N LEU A 99 2.61 -4.57 -4.89
CA LEU A 99 1.76 -5.18 -5.91
C LEU A 99 1.48 -4.25 -7.09
N LEU A 100 1.39 -2.94 -6.85
CA LEU A 100 1.20 -1.96 -7.92
C LEU A 100 2.43 -1.85 -8.82
N THR A 101 3.66 -1.93 -8.28
CA THR A 101 4.88 -1.93 -9.10
C THR A 101 5.01 -3.24 -9.89
N GLU A 102 4.68 -4.38 -9.28
CA GLU A 102 4.63 -5.68 -9.98
C GLU A 102 3.61 -5.65 -11.13
N GLN A 103 2.42 -5.11 -10.87
CA GLN A 103 1.38 -4.96 -11.88
C GLN A 103 1.80 -3.99 -13.00
N ALA A 104 2.52 -2.92 -12.67
CA ALA A 104 3.05 -1.98 -13.66
C ALA A 104 4.03 -2.64 -14.62
N ALA A 105 4.99 -3.41 -14.09
CA ALA A 105 5.95 -4.14 -14.91
C ALA A 105 5.26 -5.19 -15.80
N TRP A 106 4.28 -5.92 -15.25
CA TRP A 106 3.49 -6.85 -16.04
C TRP A 106 2.71 -6.16 -17.16
N GLU A 107 2.05 -5.03 -16.88
CA GLU A 107 1.27 -4.28 -17.88
C GLU A 107 2.18 -3.78 -19.00
N ARG A 108 3.35 -3.24 -18.66
CA ARG A 108 4.34 -2.81 -19.63
C ARG A 108 4.82 -3.96 -20.51
N ALA A 109 5.18 -5.10 -19.91
CA ALA A 109 5.68 -6.26 -20.64
C ALA A 109 4.63 -6.91 -21.56
N THR A 110 3.35 -6.91 -21.15
CA THR A 110 2.29 -7.64 -21.87
C THR A 110 1.44 -6.77 -22.78
N ARG A 111 1.30 -5.48 -22.47
CA ARG A 111 0.41 -4.55 -23.18
C ARG A 111 1.14 -3.31 -23.72
N GLY A 112 2.38 -3.07 -23.32
CA GLY A 112 3.15 -1.90 -23.75
C GLY A 112 2.58 -0.57 -23.27
N THR A 113 1.78 -0.57 -22.20
CA THR A 113 1.16 0.63 -21.62
C THR A 113 1.71 0.91 -20.22
N ASP A 114 1.68 2.19 -19.82
CA ASP A 114 2.30 2.66 -18.57
C ASP A 114 1.28 3.19 -17.54
N ARG A 115 0.00 2.86 -17.70
CA ARG A 115 -1.06 3.38 -16.83
C ARG A 115 -0.90 2.85 -15.40
N LYS A 116 -0.59 1.58 -15.25
CA LYS A 116 -0.33 0.97 -13.94
C LYS A 116 0.93 1.50 -13.30
N ALA A 117 1.95 1.87 -14.10
CA ALA A 117 3.09 2.61 -13.60
C ALA A 117 2.65 3.96 -13.01
N LEU A 118 1.81 4.74 -13.73
CA LEU A 118 1.24 5.98 -13.19
C LEU A 118 0.47 5.76 -11.88
N VAL A 119 -0.38 4.73 -11.79
CA VAL A 119 -1.10 4.39 -10.55
C VAL A 119 -0.13 4.05 -9.41
N ALA A 120 0.90 3.24 -9.68
CA ALA A 120 1.91 2.88 -8.69
C ALA A 120 2.65 4.12 -8.17
N ARG A 121 3.05 5.04 -9.06
CA ARG A 121 3.73 6.30 -8.69
C ARG A 121 2.85 7.17 -7.81
N LEU A 122 1.59 7.39 -8.21
CA LEU A 122 0.65 8.22 -7.46
C LEU A 122 0.35 7.62 -6.08
N TYR A 123 0.19 6.31 -6.01
CA TYR A 123 -0.02 5.59 -4.75
C TYR A 123 1.21 5.72 -3.83
N ALA A 124 2.41 5.42 -4.34
CA ALA A 124 3.64 5.51 -3.57
C ALA A 124 3.90 6.94 -3.10
N ARG A 125 3.64 7.95 -3.94
CA ARG A 125 3.73 9.36 -3.52
C ARG A 125 2.75 9.66 -2.39
N ARG A 126 1.51 9.20 -2.47
CA ARG A 126 0.45 9.52 -1.50
C ARG A 126 0.61 8.85 -0.14
N TYR A 127 1.10 7.60 -0.11
CA TYR A 127 1.09 6.75 1.09
C TYR A 127 2.49 6.38 1.60
N LEU A 128 3.51 6.40 0.74
CA LEU A 128 4.84 5.88 1.06
C LEU A 128 5.93 6.96 1.11
N ALA A 129 5.80 8.02 0.31
CA ALA A 129 6.75 9.12 0.31
C ALA A 129 6.55 10.06 1.51
N ASP A 130 7.65 10.60 2.02
CA ASP A 130 7.61 11.74 2.93
C ASP A 130 7.26 13.00 2.13
N GLN A 131 6.15 13.64 2.50
CA GLN A 131 5.66 14.88 1.89
C GLN A 131 6.17 16.14 2.60
N GLY A 132 7.11 15.97 3.54
CA GLY A 132 7.68 17.04 4.33
C GLY A 132 6.65 17.72 5.26
N PRO A 133 7.06 18.82 5.90
CA PRO A 133 6.22 19.50 6.89
C PRO A 133 4.94 20.13 6.29
N LEU A 134 4.99 20.52 5.01
CA LEU A 134 3.85 21.13 4.31
C LEU A 134 2.90 20.09 3.71
N ARG A 135 3.20 18.79 3.85
CA ARG A 135 2.35 17.67 3.39
C ARG A 135 2.01 17.74 1.90
N GLY A 136 2.90 18.32 1.09
CA GLY A 136 2.74 18.48 -0.36
C GLY A 136 1.66 19.47 -0.80
N ILE A 137 1.13 20.29 0.12
CA ILE A 137 0.07 21.29 -0.19
C ILE A 137 0.61 22.40 -1.12
N ASP A 138 1.91 22.68 -1.02
CA ASP A 138 2.64 23.69 -1.77
C ASP A 138 3.14 23.22 -3.15
N ALA A 139 2.80 22.00 -3.57
CA ALA A 139 3.16 21.49 -4.89
C ALA A 139 2.54 22.37 -5.99
N ASP A 140 3.37 22.77 -6.96
CA ASP A 140 2.99 23.60 -8.10
C ASP A 140 2.33 22.82 -9.25
N CYS A 141 2.30 21.49 -9.14
CA CYS A 141 1.73 20.59 -10.13
C CYS A 141 1.10 19.35 -9.49
N ASP A 142 0.06 18.83 -10.15
CA ASP A 142 -0.62 17.59 -9.76
C ASP A 142 -0.67 16.65 -10.98
N GLU A 143 0.22 15.65 -10.99
CA GLU A 143 0.31 14.63 -12.05
C GLU A 143 -1.01 13.86 -12.21
N ALA A 144 -1.76 13.66 -11.12
CA ALA A 144 -3.05 12.96 -11.17
C ALA A 144 -4.10 13.79 -11.93
N LEU A 145 -4.09 15.12 -11.77
CA LEU A 145 -4.96 16.01 -12.55
C LEU A 145 -4.51 16.08 -14.01
N GLN A 146 -3.20 16.19 -14.26
CA GLN A 146 -2.67 16.28 -15.62
C GLN A 146 -2.93 15.02 -16.45
N ARG A 147 -2.92 13.85 -15.82
CA ARG A 147 -3.13 12.55 -16.48
C ARG A 147 -4.45 11.88 -16.07
N PHE A 148 -5.43 12.68 -15.66
CA PHE A 148 -6.72 12.17 -15.17
C PHE A 148 -7.43 11.31 -16.22
N ASP A 149 -7.45 11.74 -17.48
CA ASP A 149 -8.12 11.01 -18.56
C ASP A 149 -7.53 9.61 -18.77
N GLU A 150 -6.22 9.45 -18.62
CA GLU A 150 -5.55 8.16 -18.70
C GLU A 150 -5.91 7.23 -17.55
N LEU A 151 -6.03 7.78 -16.33
CA LEU A 151 -6.48 7.02 -15.17
C LEU A 151 -7.90 6.49 -15.37
N VAL A 152 -8.81 7.35 -15.86
CA VAL A 152 -10.22 7.03 -16.09
C VAL A 152 -10.39 6.05 -17.25
N ALA A 153 -9.71 6.26 -18.37
CA ALA A 153 -9.86 5.43 -19.57
C ALA A 153 -9.59 3.95 -19.30
N GLY A 154 -8.62 3.63 -18.42
CA GLY A 154 -8.33 2.25 -18.03
C GLY A 154 -9.11 1.73 -16.82
N ALA A 155 -10.00 2.52 -16.21
CA ALA A 155 -10.82 2.10 -15.07
C ALA A 155 -12.14 1.43 -15.49
N PHE A 156 -12.63 1.73 -16.71
CA PHE A 156 -13.85 1.17 -17.25
C PHE A 156 -13.62 0.67 -18.68
N THR A 157 -13.27 -0.61 -18.81
CA THR A 157 -13.40 -1.30 -20.10
C THR A 157 -14.85 -1.73 -20.23
N ALA A 158 -15.65 -1.01 -21.03
CA ALA A 158 -16.93 -1.55 -21.47
C ALA A 158 -16.62 -2.85 -22.22
N GLU A 159 -16.91 -4.00 -21.62
CA GLU A 159 -16.93 -5.26 -22.35
C GLU A 159 -17.90 -5.07 -23.53
N GLN A 160 -17.37 -5.10 -24.75
CA GLN A 160 -18.20 -5.23 -25.94
C GLN A 160 -18.88 -6.60 -25.83
N THR A 161 -20.16 -6.57 -25.49
CA THR A 161 -21.05 -7.74 -25.52
C THR A 161 -21.36 -8.11 -26.96
#